data_AF-A0A931FVC0-F1
#
_entry.id   AF-A0A931FVC0-F1
#
_cell.length_a   1.000
_cell.length_b   1.000
_cell.length_c   1.000
_cell.angle_alpha   90.00
_cell.angle_beta   90.00
_cell.angle_gamma   90.00
#
_symmetry.space_group_name_H-M   'P 1'
#
loop_
_entity.id
_entity.type
_entity.pdbx_description
1 polymer ?
#
loop_
_entity_poly.entity_id
_entity_poly.type
_entity_poly.pdbx_seq_one_letter_code
_entity_poly.pdbx_strand_id
1 'polypeptide(L)'
;MSVRALHAELNAVRALVGDGLAEVTGAAGDPGQFWIRSACARLTALDGVLVEAAGGLATPVIAAAATVVSFGAVALSAALAQAAGLSGIAVLVVVGLVLVTLLGAASRMSRRLRVALGRRRLDRAGTPPLGARPHDASAHVGLIVVPDALLRARVRLVSATLRQAGSRHWTVPELRTAARTDPLRRLAHADLLLCQAIDCLERYLDDLAKEWP
;
A
#
# COMPACT_ATOMS: atom_id res chain seq x y z
N MET A 1 -1.52 8.36 -19.81
CA MET A 1 -0.25 7.87 -19.19
C MET A 1 -0.25 6.35 -19.21
N SER A 2 0.85 5.71 -19.62
CA SER A 2 0.91 4.24 -19.60
C SER A 2 1.00 3.75 -18.15
N VAL A 3 0.30 2.67 -17.82
CA VAL A 3 0.30 2.03 -16.50
C VAL A 3 1.72 1.76 -16.00
N ARG A 4 2.68 1.51 -16.92
CA ARG A 4 4.10 1.29 -16.60
C ARG A 4 4.78 2.52 -15.97
N ALA A 5 4.44 3.72 -16.38
CA ALA A 5 5.05 4.94 -15.85
C ALA A 5 4.68 5.18 -14.38
N LEU A 6 3.44 4.86 -13.96
CA LEU A 6 3.07 4.92 -12.54
C LEU A 6 3.86 3.92 -11.70
N HIS A 7 4.04 2.68 -12.19
CA HIS A 7 4.80 1.67 -11.44
C HIS A 7 6.27 2.03 -11.26
N ALA A 8 6.90 2.65 -12.28
CA ALA A 8 8.27 3.15 -12.17
C ALA A 8 8.40 4.26 -11.11
N GLU A 9 7.45 5.19 -11.08
CA GLU A 9 7.41 6.26 -10.06
C GLU A 9 7.21 5.69 -8.65
N LEU A 10 6.29 4.74 -8.48
CA LEU A 10 6.08 4.06 -7.19
C LEU A 10 7.34 3.30 -6.74
N ASN A 11 8.03 2.62 -7.65
CA ASN A 11 9.32 2.00 -7.36
C ASN A 11 10.38 3.00 -6.91
N ALA A 12 10.43 4.18 -7.55
CA ALA A 12 11.37 5.22 -7.17
C ALA A 12 11.09 5.78 -5.76
N VAL A 13 9.81 5.91 -5.39
CA VAL A 13 9.42 6.28 -4.03
C VAL A 13 9.81 5.18 -3.03
N ARG A 14 9.55 3.90 -3.36
CA ARG A 14 9.94 2.76 -2.52
C ARG A 14 11.45 2.67 -2.30
N ALA A 15 12.23 2.95 -3.34
CA ALA A 15 13.69 3.00 -3.26
C ALA A 15 14.15 4.09 -2.27
N LEU A 16 13.67 5.33 -2.42
CA LEU A 16 14.03 6.43 -1.51
C LEU A 16 13.60 6.17 -0.05
N VAL A 17 12.44 5.54 0.14
CA VAL A 17 11.96 5.12 1.47
C VAL A 17 12.82 3.99 2.04
N GLY A 18 13.22 3.03 1.21
CA GLY A 18 14.12 1.94 1.59
C GLY A 18 15.50 2.45 2.01
N ASP A 19 16.05 3.39 1.26
CA ASP A 19 17.33 4.05 1.57
C ASP A 19 17.23 4.81 2.91
N GLY A 20 16.18 5.61 3.09
CA GLY A 20 15.95 6.33 4.35
C GLY A 20 15.72 5.40 5.54
N LEU A 21 15.04 4.27 5.35
CA LEU A 21 14.86 3.26 6.40
C LEU A 21 16.18 2.59 6.77
N ALA A 22 16.99 2.21 5.78
CA ALA A 22 18.31 1.63 6.01
C ALA A 22 19.21 2.60 6.79
N GLU A 23 19.23 3.87 6.42
CA GLU A 23 19.99 4.94 7.06
C GLU A 23 19.53 5.17 8.52
N VAL A 24 18.22 5.23 8.76
CA VAL A 24 17.64 5.36 10.11
C VAL A 24 17.98 4.16 10.99
N THR A 25 17.90 2.94 10.45
CA THR A 25 18.22 1.71 11.21
C THR A 25 19.72 1.53 11.45
N GLY A 26 20.58 2.02 10.56
CA GLY A 26 22.03 1.92 10.69
C GLY A 26 22.65 2.98 11.59
N ALA A 27 22.02 4.16 11.70
CA ALA A 27 22.53 5.27 12.50
C ALA A 27 22.03 5.29 13.95
N ALA A 28 20.87 4.69 14.22
CA ALA A 28 20.36 4.57 15.58
C ALA A 28 21.11 3.45 16.33
N GLY A 29 22.11 3.81 17.12
CA GLY A 29 22.83 2.88 18.02
C GLY A 29 21.92 2.18 19.03
N ASP A 30 20.73 2.76 19.30
CA ASP A 30 19.64 2.08 20.00
C ASP A 30 18.29 2.35 19.28
N PRO A 31 17.69 1.36 18.61
CA PRO A 31 16.35 1.48 18.05
C PRO A 31 15.26 1.65 19.14
N GLY A 32 15.61 1.77 20.42
CA GLY A 32 14.77 2.10 21.56
C GLY A 32 14.00 3.42 21.48
N GLN A 33 14.45 4.38 20.66
CA GLN A 33 13.84 5.70 20.62
C GLN A 33 12.46 5.67 19.95
N PHE A 34 11.45 6.12 20.69
CA PHE A 34 10.03 6.05 20.32
C PHE A 34 9.78 6.63 18.92
N TRP A 35 10.37 7.79 18.61
CA TRP A 35 10.21 8.48 17.33
C TRP A 35 10.75 7.67 16.15
N ILE A 36 11.91 7.05 16.29
CA ILE A 36 12.52 6.19 15.27
C ILE A 36 11.65 4.97 15.01
N ARG A 37 11.19 4.26 16.05
CA ARG A 37 10.26 3.12 15.89
C ARG A 37 8.97 3.55 15.19
N SER A 38 8.44 4.71 15.58
CA SER A 38 7.26 5.32 14.97
C SER A 38 7.46 5.61 13.49
N ALA A 39 8.60 6.16 13.09
CA ALA A 39 8.93 6.45 11.71
C ALA A 39 9.08 5.16 10.91
N CYS A 40 9.86 4.19 11.39
CA CYS A 40 10.07 2.90 10.73
C CYS A 40 8.75 2.12 10.52
N ALA A 41 7.87 2.10 11.53
CA ALA A 41 6.56 1.46 11.41
C ALA A 41 5.70 2.11 10.31
N ARG A 42 5.72 3.44 10.19
CA ARG A 42 4.98 4.18 9.17
C ARG A 42 5.57 4.01 7.78
N LEU A 43 6.90 3.99 7.64
CA LEU A 43 7.57 3.71 6.37
C LEU A 43 7.30 2.27 5.91
N THR A 44 7.24 1.31 6.83
CA THR A 44 6.86 -0.08 6.53
C THR A 44 5.38 -0.18 6.10
N ALA A 45 4.49 0.54 6.80
CA ALA A 45 3.08 0.61 6.41
C ALA A 45 2.90 1.26 5.03
N LEU A 46 3.65 2.33 4.76
CA LEU A 46 3.71 3.02 3.48
C LEU A 46 4.10 2.05 2.36
N ASP A 47 5.17 1.27 2.51
CA ASP A 47 5.57 0.26 1.52
C ASP A 47 4.42 -0.71 1.20
N GLY A 48 3.74 -1.20 2.24
CA GLY A 48 2.55 -2.04 2.09
C GLY A 48 1.45 -1.38 1.25
N VAL A 49 1.16 -0.10 1.51
CA VAL A 49 0.15 0.67 0.76
C VAL A 49 0.57 0.88 -0.70
N LEU A 50 1.84 1.17 -0.97
CA LEU A 50 2.36 1.35 -2.33
C LEU A 50 2.29 0.04 -3.14
N VAL A 51 2.66 -1.08 -2.54
CA VAL A 51 2.54 -2.41 -3.13
C VAL A 51 1.07 -2.74 -3.41
N GLU A 52 0.18 -2.46 -2.46
CA GLU A 52 -1.25 -2.66 -2.62
C GLU A 52 -1.86 -1.73 -3.70
N ALA A 53 -1.35 -0.52 -3.88
CA ALA A 53 -1.77 0.42 -4.93
C ALA A 53 -1.31 -0.06 -6.32
N ALA A 54 -0.09 -0.58 -6.45
CA ALA A 54 0.43 -1.21 -7.67
C ALA A 54 -0.34 -2.49 -8.06
N GLY A 55 -0.85 -3.20 -7.05
CA GLY A 55 -1.62 -4.43 -7.18
C GLY A 55 -3.05 -4.27 -7.71
N GLY A 56 -3.49 -3.04 -8.02
CA GLY A 56 -4.86 -2.76 -8.48
C GLY A 56 -5.32 -3.70 -9.59
N LEU A 57 -6.37 -4.47 -9.30
CA LEU A 57 -7.15 -5.22 -10.29
C LEU A 57 -8.31 -4.34 -10.74
N ALA A 58 -8.69 -4.45 -12.01
CA ALA A 58 -9.86 -3.73 -12.51
C ALA A 58 -11.10 -4.20 -11.72
N THR A 59 -11.84 -3.25 -11.14
CA THR A 59 -13.10 -3.47 -10.42
C THR A 59 -14.05 -4.46 -11.12
N PRO A 60 -14.26 -4.43 -12.46
CA PRO A 60 -15.12 -5.41 -13.13
C PRO A 60 -14.58 -6.85 -13.07
N VAL A 61 -13.26 -7.05 -13.05
CA VAL A 61 -12.66 -8.40 -12.96
C VAL A 61 -12.89 -8.99 -11.57
N ILE A 62 -12.77 -8.16 -10.53
CA ILE A 62 -13.05 -8.59 -9.15
C ILE A 62 -14.53 -8.89 -8.97
N ALA A 63 -15.40 -8.03 -9.51
CA ALA A 63 -16.85 -8.24 -9.47
C ALA A 63 -17.24 -9.55 -10.18
N ALA A 64 -16.77 -9.76 -11.42
CA ALA A 64 -17.06 -10.97 -12.17
C ALA A 64 -16.58 -12.25 -11.46
N ALA A 65 -15.35 -12.24 -10.92
CA ALA A 65 -14.82 -13.37 -10.17
C ALA A 65 -15.64 -13.65 -8.88
N ALA A 66 -16.01 -12.60 -8.14
CA ALA A 66 -16.85 -12.74 -6.96
C ALA A 66 -18.24 -13.30 -7.30
N THR A 67 -18.87 -12.82 -8.38
CA THR A 67 -20.16 -13.33 -8.85
C THR A 67 -20.08 -14.81 -9.18
N VAL A 68 -19.09 -15.25 -9.96
CA VAL A 68 -18.92 -16.66 -10.34
C VAL A 68 -18.72 -17.55 -9.10
N VAL A 69 -17.87 -17.13 -8.15
CA VAL A 69 -17.61 -17.89 -6.93
C VAL A 69 -18.85 -17.98 -6.04
N SER A 70 -19.58 -16.87 -5.87
CA SER A 70 -20.81 -16.84 -5.07
C SER A 70 -21.90 -17.73 -5.67
N PHE A 71 -22.14 -17.65 -6.99
CA PHE A 71 -23.11 -18.51 -7.65
C PHE A 71 -22.77 -19.99 -7.52
N GLY A 72 -21.51 -20.36 -7.76
CA GLY A 72 -21.06 -21.75 -7.61
C GLY A 72 -21.23 -22.27 -6.19
N ALA A 73 -20.90 -21.46 -5.18
CA ALA A 73 -21.05 -21.84 -3.79
C ALA A 73 -22.52 -22.01 -3.37
N VAL A 74 -23.41 -21.11 -3.81
CA VAL A 74 -24.85 -21.21 -3.53
C VAL A 74 -25.43 -22.46 -4.20
N ALA A 75 -25.10 -22.69 -5.47
CA ALA A 75 -25.58 -23.87 -6.21
C ALA A 75 -25.12 -25.17 -5.56
N LEU A 76 -23.84 -25.26 -5.17
CA LEU A 76 -23.28 -26.44 -4.51
C LEU A 76 -23.91 -26.66 -3.13
N SER A 77 -24.09 -25.60 -2.34
CA SER A 77 -24.68 -25.69 -0.99
C SER A 77 -26.15 -26.12 -1.05
N ALA A 78 -26.91 -25.59 -2.01
CA ALA A 78 -28.30 -25.98 -2.23
C ALA A 78 -28.40 -27.45 -2.68
N ALA A 79 -27.56 -27.89 -3.61
CA ALA A 79 -27.53 -29.28 -4.08
C ALA A 79 -27.18 -30.26 -2.94
N LEU A 80 -26.17 -29.95 -2.14
CA LEU A 80 -25.77 -30.77 -0.99
C LEU A 80 -26.86 -30.81 0.09
N ALA A 81 -27.52 -29.69 0.36
CA ALA A 81 -28.56 -29.64 1.37
C ALA A 81 -29.83 -30.38 0.96
N GLN A 82 -30.19 -30.35 -0.33
CA GLN A 82 -31.27 -31.17 -0.88
C GLN A 82 -30.94 -32.65 -0.82
N ALA A 83 -29.71 -33.05 -1.18
CA ALA A 83 -29.27 -34.44 -1.09
C ALA A 83 -29.31 -34.98 0.35
N ALA A 84 -29.13 -34.11 1.35
CA ALA A 84 -29.21 -34.45 2.77
C ALA A 84 -30.64 -34.43 3.37
N GLY A 85 -31.68 -34.11 2.57
CA GLY A 85 -33.06 -34.05 3.04
C GLY A 85 -33.37 -32.89 3.98
N LEU A 86 -32.57 -31.81 3.95
CA LEU A 86 -32.76 -30.66 4.82
C LEU A 86 -33.99 -29.84 4.42
N SER A 87 -34.70 -29.30 5.42
CA SER A 87 -35.82 -28.38 5.19
C SER A 87 -35.35 -27.06 4.56
N GLY A 88 -36.23 -26.38 3.81
CA GLY A 88 -35.88 -25.15 3.10
C GLY A 88 -35.27 -24.04 3.97
N ILE A 89 -35.69 -23.95 5.24
CA ILE A 89 -35.13 -22.98 6.21
C ILE A 89 -33.66 -23.33 6.54
N ALA A 90 -33.35 -24.61 6.74
CA ALA A 90 -31.98 -25.05 7.01
C ALA A 90 -31.05 -24.79 5.80
N VAL A 91 -31.55 -24.95 4.57
CA VAL A 91 -30.80 -24.61 3.35
C VAL A 91 -30.43 -23.12 3.34
N LEU A 92 -31.38 -22.23 3.66
CA LEU A 92 -31.12 -20.78 3.68
C LEU A 92 -30.06 -20.38 4.73
N VAL A 93 -30.10 -20.98 5.92
CA VAL A 93 -29.09 -20.72 6.97
C VAL A 93 -27.70 -21.17 6.52
N VAL A 94 -27.58 -22.37 5.94
CA VAL A 94 -26.30 -22.88 5.43
C VAL A 94 -25.76 -22.01 4.31
N VAL A 95 -26.59 -21.65 3.33
CA VAL A 95 -26.21 -20.77 2.21
C VAL A 95 -25.76 -19.40 2.74
N GLY A 96 -26.49 -18.82 3.70
CA GLY A 96 -26.13 -17.54 4.31
C GLY A 96 -24.76 -17.58 5.00
N LEU A 97 -24.50 -18.63 5.79
CA LEU A 97 -23.21 -18.82 6.47
C LEU A 97 -22.05 -18.99 5.48
N VAL A 98 -22.26 -19.78 4.43
CA VAL A 98 -21.30 -19.95 3.33
C VAL A 98 -21.03 -18.61 2.64
N LEU A 99 -22.05 -17.79 2.40
CA LEU A 99 -21.85 -16.48 1.78
C LEU A 99 -21.00 -15.56 2.67
N VAL A 100 -21.31 -15.47 3.97
CA VAL A 100 -20.56 -14.62 4.91
C VAL A 100 -19.10 -15.05 5.03
N THR A 101 -18.86 -16.36 5.14
CA THR A 101 -17.49 -16.90 5.20
C THR A 101 -16.73 -16.65 3.90
N LEU A 102 -17.37 -16.80 2.74
CA LEU A 102 -16.78 -16.48 1.43
C LEU A 102 -16.47 -14.98 1.28
N LEU A 103 -17.35 -14.08 1.72
CA LEU A 103 -17.09 -12.64 1.71
C LEU A 103 -15.86 -12.29 2.59
N GLY A 104 -15.80 -12.87 3.79
CA GLY A 104 -14.65 -12.72 4.69
C GLY A 104 -13.35 -13.23 4.05
N ALA A 105 -13.37 -14.44 3.49
CA ALA A 105 -12.23 -15.04 2.82
C ALA A 105 -11.79 -14.26 1.57
N ALA A 106 -12.75 -13.83 0.74
CA ALA A 106 -12.51 -13.06 -0.47
C ALA A 106 -11.84 -11.71 -0.18
N SER A 107 -12.21 -11.03 0.92
CA SER A 107 -11.55 -9.77 1.32
C SER A 107 -10.06 -9.99 1.65
N ARG A 108 -9.73 -11.04 2.39
CA ARG A 108 -8.34 -11.39 2.73
C ARG A 108 -7.57 -11.87 1.51
N MET A 109 -8.19 -12.71 0.69
CA MET A 109 -7.57 -13.26 -0.51
C MET A 109 -7.31 -12.17 -1.54
N SER A 110 -8.25 -11.24 -1.76
CA SER A 110 -8.07 -10.10 -2.65
C SER A 110 -6.93 -9.19 -2.18
N ARG A 111 -6.77 -8.98 -0.86
CA ARG A 111 -5.63 -8.26 -0.31
C ARG A 111 -4.31 -8.97 -0.63
N ARG A 112 -4.22 -10.28 -0.37
CA ARG A 112 -3.03 -11.09 -0.67
C ARG A 112 -2.68 -11.10 -2.16
N LEU A 113 -3.69 -11.23 -3.02
CA LEU A 113 -3.55 -11.16 -4.49
C LEU A 113 -3.03 -9.80 -4.93
N ARG A 114 -3.60 -8.70 -4.42
CA ARG A 114 -3.12 -7.34 -4.70
C ARG A 114 -1.67 -7.18 -4.28
N VAL A 115 -1.30 -7.62 -3.08
CA VAL A 115 0.09 -7.56 -2.62
C VAL A 115 1.03 -8.35 -3.52
N ALA A 116 0.68 -9.60 -3.85
CA ALA A 116 1.51 -10.46 -4.69
C ALA A 116 1.66 -9.91 -6.12
N LEU A 117 0.57 -9.43 -6.72
CA LEU A 117 0.59 -8.81 -8.05
C LEU A 117 1.35 -7.48 -8.04
N GLY A 118 1.17 -6.68 -6.99
CA GLY A 118 1.87 -5.42 -6.78
C GLY A 118 3.37 -5.63 -6.76
N ARG A 119 3.86 -6.57 -5.93
CA ARG A 119 5.28 -6.95 -5.87
C ARG A 119 5.80 -7.34 -7.26
N ARG A 120 5.14 -8.29 -7.92
CA ARG A 120 5.54 -8.74 -9.27
C ARG A 120 5.58 -7.61 -10.31
N ARG A 121 4.65 -6.65 -10.24
CA ARG A 121 4.60 -5.51 -11.18
C ARG A 121 5.71 -4.50 -10.89
N LEU A 122 5.98 -4.26 -9.62
CA LEU A 122 7.06 -3.41 -9.15
C LEU A 122 8.41 -4.04 -9.54
N ASP A 123 8.62 -5.33 -9.29
CA ASP A 123 9.86 -6.02 -9.69
C ASP A 123 10.11 -5.93 -11.21
N ARG A 124 9.05 -6.00 -12.02
CA ARG A 124 9.14 -5.87 -13.49
C ARG A 124 9.35 -4.45 -13.99
N ALA A 125 8.99 -3.43 -13.20
CA ALA A 125 9.17 -2.04 -13.60
C ALA A 125 10.66 -1.60 -13.51
N GLY A 126 11.52 -2.47 -12.98
CA GLY A 126 12.94 -2.20 -12.77
C GLY A 126 13.18 -1.27 -11.58
N THR A 127 14.31 -1.45 -10.92
CA THR A 127 14.85 -0.45 -10.00
C THR A 127 15.33 0.73 -10.84
N PRO A 128 14.84 1.96 -10.62
CA PRO A 128 15.46 3.11 -11.25
C PRO A 128 16.93 3.16 -10.84
N PRO A 129 17.86 3.56 -11.73
CA PRO A 129 19.25 3.73 -11.37
C PRO A 129 19.32 4.82 -10.29
N LEU A 130 19.43 4.40 -9.03
CA LEU A 130 19.82 5.28 -7.94
C LEU A 130 21.25 5.70 -8.26
N GLY A 131 21.45 6.99 -8.57
CA GLY A 131 22.78 7.52 -8.79
C GLY A 131 23.67 7.13 -7.62
N ALA A 132 24.75 6.40 -7.92
CA ALA A 132 25.69 5.88 -6.94
C ALA A 132 26.10 6.99 -5.96
N ARG A 133 25.64 6.91 -4.72
CA ARG A 133 26.10 7.79 -3.64
C ARG A 133 27.35 7.17 -3.03
N PRO A 134 28.44 7.95 -2.82
CA PRO A 134 29.65 7.44 -2.18
C PRO A 134 29.34 7.03 -0.74
N HIS A 135 29.83 5.85 -0.33
CA HIS A 135 29.37 5.13 0.85
C HIS A 135 30.10 5.51 2.17
N ASP A 136 30.73 6.69 2.24
CA ASP A 136 31.72 7.02 3.29
C ASP A 136 31.33 8.18 4.24
N ALA A 137 30.06 8.55 4.35
CA ALA A 137 29.65 9.58 5.32
C ALA A 137 29.18 8.94 6.65
N SER A 138 29.81 9.37 7.75
CA SER A 138 29.50 9.01 9.14
C SER A 138 27.99 8.97 9.44
N ALA A 139 27.56 7.97 10.19
CA ALA A 139 26.14 7.64 10.42
C ALA A 139 25.27 8.80 10.95
N HIS A 140 25.86 9.78 11.64
CA HIS A 140 25.16 10.98 12.13
C HIS A 140 24.92 12.03 11.04
N VAL A 141 25.79 12.13 10.04
CA VAL A 141 25.58 12.99 8.86
C VAL A 141 24.47 12.42 7.98
N GLY A 142 24.29 11.10 7.99
CA GLY A 142 23.26 10.43 7.22
C GLY A 142 21.84 10.80 7.64
N LEU A 143 21.55 10.80 8.94
CA LEU A 143 20.19 11.02 9.44
C LEU A 143 19.62 12.41 9.13
N ILE A 144 20.49 13.41 9.02
CA ILE A 144 20.14 14.80 8.64
C ILE A 144 19.64 14.84 7.19
N VAL A 145 20.10 13.94 6.32
CA VAL A 145 19.76 13.90 4.89
C VAL A 145 18.49 13.07 4.63
N VAL A 146 18.04 12.27 5.60
CA VAL A 146 16.85 11.40 5.46
C VAL A 146 15.57 12.22 5.24
N PRO A 147 15.25 13.28 6.01
CA PRO A 147 14.05 14.10 5.76
C PRO A 147 14.00 14.65 4.34
N ASP A 148 15.12 15.14 3.79
CA ASP A 148 15.20 15.63 2.42
C ASP A 148 14.96 14.56 1.36
N ALA A 149 15.44 13.32 1.61
CA ALA A 149 15.14 12.19 0.75
C ALA A 149 13.65 11.83 0.77
N LEU A 150 13.02 11.84 1.95
CA LEU A 150 11.59 11.58 2.12
C LEU A 150 10.71 12.69 1.54
N LEU A 151 11.11 13.96 1.65
CA LEU A 151 10.43 15.08 0.99
C LEU A 151 10.47 14.95 -0.53
N ARG A 152 11.61 14.54 -1.10
CA ARG A 152 11.70 14.22 -2.53
C ARG A 152 10.81 13.04 -2.92
N ALA A 153 10.74 12.01 -2.09
CA ALA A 153 9.82 10.88 -2.27
C ALA A 153 8.35 11.34 -2.27
N ARG A 154 8.00 12.28 -1.38
CA ARG A 154 6.68 12.88 -1.28
C ARG A 154 6.31 13.67 -2.54
N VAL A 155 7.19 14.56 -3.00
CA VAL A 155 6.96 15.35 -4.24
C VAL A 155 6.71 14.42 -5.43
N ARG A 156 7.48 13.33 -5.55
CA ARG A 156 7.27 12.31 -6.59
C ARG A 156 5.93 11.60 -6.44
N LEU A 157 5.56 11.19 -5.22
CA LEU A 157 4.29 10.53 -4.94
C LEU A 157 3.10 11.44 -5.30
N VAL A 158 3.12 12.70 -4.88
CA VAL A 158 2.08 13.69 -5.19
C VAL A 158 2.02 13.96 -6.70
N SER A 159 3.17 14.17 -7.34
CA SER A 159 3.24 14.37 -8.80
C SER A 159 2.69 13.16 -9.58
N ALA A 160 3.04 11.94 -9.17
CA ALA A 160 2.51 10.72 -9.78
C ALA A 160 0.99 10.60 -9.56
N THR A 161 0.50 10.98 -8.38
CA THR A 161 -0.93 10.99 -8.03
C THR A 161 -1.70 12.02 -8.88
N LEU A 162 -1.17 13.23 -9.03
CA LEU A 162 -1.76 14.29 -9.85
C LEU A 162 -1.75 13.92 -11.34
N ARG A 163 -0.66 13.35 -11.84
CA ARG A 163 -0.60 12.85 -13.23
C ARG A 163 -1.58 11.70 -13.46
N GLN A 164 -1.73 10.80 -12.48
CA GLN A 164 -2.71 9.73 -12.54
C GLN A 164 -4.14 10.27 -12.54
N ALA A 165 -4.43 11.26 -11.68
CA ALA A 165 -5.71 11.96 -11.66
C ALA A 165 -5.95 12.70 -12.99
N GLY A 166 -5.00 13.48 -13.49
CA GLY A 166 -5.14 14.21 -14.75
C GLY A 166 -5.18 13.32 -16.00
N SER A 167 -4.73 12.07 -15.93
CA SER A 167 -4.70 11.16 -17.08
C SER A 167 -6.08 10.67 -17.55
N ARG A 168 -7.14 10.93 -16.78
CA ARG A 168 -8.52 10.60 -17.17
C ARG A 168 -9.37 11.86 -17.19
N HIS A 169 -10.32 11.90 -18.12
CA HIS A 169 -11.33 12.94 -18.18
C HIS A 169 -12.41 12.61 -17.15
N TRP A 170 -12.14 12.87 -15.88
CA TRP A 170 -13.07 12.55 -14.81
C TRP A 170 -14.24 13.51 -14.82
N THR A 171 -15.45 12.99 -14.89
CA THR A 171 -16.61 13.72 -14.42
C THR A 171 -16.58 13.80 -12.89
N VAL A 172 -17.18 14.84 -12.29
CA VAL A 172 -17.30 14.99 -10.83
C VAL A 172 -17.84 13.72 -10.12
N PRO A 173 -18.89 13.03 -10.60
CA PRO A 173 -19.36 11.80 -9.96
C PRO A 173 -18.36 10.64 -10.06
N GLU A 174 -17.61 10.51 -11.16
CA GLU A 174 -16.57 9.50 -11.31
C GLU A 174 -15.39 9.77 -10.38
N LEU A 175 -15.01 11.04 -10.21
CA LEU A 175 -13.96 11.43 -9.26
C LEU A 175 -14.37 11.10 -7.82
N ARG A 176 -15.61 11.41 -7.42
CA ARG A 176 -16.14 11.03 -6.09
C ARG A 176 -16.14 9.53 -5.89
N THR A 177 -16.49 8.77 -6.92
CA THR A 177 -16.49 7.31 -6.87
C THR A 177 -15.07 6.77 -6.77
N ALA A 178 -14.13 7.27 -7.58
CA ALA A 178 -12.74 6.84 -7.53
C ALA A 178 -12.01 7.25 -6.26
N ALA A 179 -12.36 8.39 -5.66
CA ALA A 179 -11.90 8.77 -4.33
C ALA A 179 -12.37 7.77 -3.26
N ARG A 180 -13.51 7.09 -3.48
CA ARG A 180 -14.01 6.01 -2.61
C ARG A 180 -13.44 4.64 -2.97
N THR A 181 -13.18 4.37 -4.26
CA THR A 181 -12.89 3.04 -4.81
C THR A 181 -11.46 2.88 -5.36
N ASP A 182 -10.49 3.33 -4.58
CA ASP A 182 -9.33 2.49 -4.21
C ASP A 182 -7.91 2.84 -4.73
N PRO A 183 -7.61 3.60 -5.82
CA PRO A 183 -6.22 4.00 -6.09
C PRO A 183 -5.84 5.35 -5.45
N LEU A 184 -6.64 6.40 -5.64
CA LEU A 184 -6.33 7.74 -5.13
C LEU A 184 -6.36 7.81 -3.61
N ARG A 185 -7.30 7.09 -2.99
CA ARG A 185 -7.37 6.97 -1.52
C ARG A 185 -6.13 6.31 -0.93
N ARG A 186 -5.58 5.28 -1.60
CA ARG A 186 -4.35 4.61 -1.15
C ARG A 186 -3.15 5.52 -1.31
N LEU A 187 -3.06 6.26 -2.41
CA LEU A 187 -1.97 7.22 -2.62
C LEU A 187 -2.04 8.38 -1.62
N ALA A 188 -3.24 8.87 -1.29
CA ALA A 188 -3.43 9.86 -0.23
C ALA A 188 -3.07 9.30 1.16
N HIS A 189 -3.41 8.04 1.44
CA HIS A 189 -3.00 7.38 2.68
C HIS A 189 -1.48 7.18 2.76
N ALA A 190 -0.84 6.85 1.64
CA ALA A 190 0.61 6.79 1.52
C ALA A 190 1.26 8.16 1.80
N ASP A 191 0.74 9.25 1.22
CA ASP A 191 1.23 10.61 1.52
C ASP A 191 1.09 10.96 3.00
N LEU A 192 -0.05 10.64 3.62
CA LEU A 192 -0.25 10.84 5.07
C LEU A 192 0.76 10.07 5.91
N LEU A 193 1.01 8.79 5.61
CA LEU A 193 1.99 7.98 6.34
C LEU A 193 3.41 8.53 6.18
N LEU A 194 3.74 9.04 4.99
CA LEU A 194 5.03 9.65 4.71
C LEU A 194 5.23 10.96 5.48
N CYS A 195 4.23 11.85 5.50
CA CYS A 195 4.25 13.06 6.31
C CYS A 195 4.45 12.73 7.80
N GLN A 196 3.66 11.80 8.34
CA GLN A 196 3.81 11.41 9.74
C GLN A 196 5.18 10.78 10.05
N ALA A 197 5.80 10.08 9.10
CA ALA A 197 7.15 9.55 9.26
C ALA A 197 8.19 10.68 9.31
N ILE A 198 8.06 11.68 8.43
CA ILE A 198 8.90 12.89 8.42
C ILE A 198 8.75 13.64 9.75
N ASP A 199 7.52 13.90 10.20
CA ASP A 199 7.26 14.58 11.48
C ASP A 199 7.92 13.86 12.67
N CYS A 200 7.93 12.52 12.65
CA CYS A 200 8.59 11.74 13.70
C CYS A 200 10.11 11.89 13.65
N LEU A 201 10.71 11.92 12.45
CA LEU A 201 12.15 12.11 12.28
C LEU A 201 12.57 13.53 12.64
N GLU A 202 11.81 14.55 12.24
CA GLU A 202 12.07 15.94 12.61
C GLU A 202 12.04 16.13 14.13
N ARG A 203 11.02 15.59 14.81
CA ARG A 203 10.97 15.63 16.28
C ARG A 203 12.13 14.93 16.94
N TYR A 204 12.58 13.82 16.36
CA TYR A 204 13.76 13.12 16.85
C TYR A 204 15.02 13.97 16.73
N LEU A 205 15.22 14.62 15.58
CA LEU A 205 16.35 15.53 15.35
C LEU A 205 16.29 16.76 16.29
N ASP A 206 15.09 17.29 16.54
CA ASP A 206 14.89 18.38 17.50
C ASP A 206 15.24 17.96 18.93
N ASP A 207 14.87 16.74 19.34
CA ASP A 207 15.20 16.21 20.66
C ASP A 207 16.72 16.00 20.80
N LEU A 208 17.38 15.44 19.78
CA LEU A 208 18.84 15.33 19.74
C LEU A 208 19.55 16.70 19.82
N ALA A 209 19.03 17.71 19.13
CA ALA A 209 19.61 19.05 19.12
C ALA A 209 19.55 19.72 20.51
N LYS A 210 18.53 19.41 21.32
CA LYS A 210 18.40 19.91 22.71
C LYS A 210 19.32 19.20 23.70
N GLU A 211 19.67 17.95 23.42
CA GLU A 211 20.58 17.14 24.24
C GLU A 211 22.06 17.47 23.97
N TRP A 212 22.35 18.25 22.92
CA TRP A 212 23.71 18.67 22.59
C TRP A 212 24.18 19.81 23.52
N PRO A 213 25.28 19.63 24.27
CA PRO A 213 25.80 20.61 25.23
C PRO A 213 26.45 21.84 24.58
#